data_AF-A0A353G3J9-F1
#
_entry.id   AF-A0A353G3J9-F1
#
_cell.length_a   1.000
_cell.length_b   1.000
_cell.length_c   1.000
_cell.angle_alpha   90.00
_cell.angle_beta   90.00
_cell.angle_gamma   90.00
#
_symmetry.space_group_name_H-M   'P 1'
#
loop_
_entity.id
_entity.type
_entity.pdbx_description
1 polymer ?
#
loop_
_entity_poly.entity_id
_entity_poly.type
_entity_poly.pdbx_seq_one_letter_code
_entity_poly.pdbx_strand_id
1 'polypeptide(L)'
;VALVGTTISPYLFFWQAEEEVEDVKERPKAKPLLRAPEQAAPEFHRIRMDTYIGMAFSNLVALFIIITTAATLNANGITEIQTSAQAAEALRPIAGPFAFFVFALGIIGTGLLALPVLAGSSAYALGETFGWHVGLSRKAGRAKAFYAAIAVATLVGVALNFGAIDPIKALFWSAVINGVVAVPVMVFMMHLSSHRAAMGDFQLPLGLKTVGWLATASMAAAAIGLFATW
;
A
#
# COMPACT_ATOMS: atom_id res chain seq x y z
N VAL A 1 2.59 1.45 -15.65
CA VAL A 1 2.96 2.11 -14.37
C VAL A 1 1.88 2.00 -13.32
N ALA A 2 0.65 2.47 -13.57
CA ALA A 2 -0.42 2.46 -12.56
C ALA A 2 -0.62 1.09 -11.87
N LEU A 3 -0.71 -0.01 -12.63
CA LEU A 3 -0.86 -1.37 -12.08
C LEU A 3 0.30 -1.75 -11.13
N VAL A 4 1.54 -1.39 -11.48
CA VAL A 4 2.70 -1.70 -10.66
C VAL A 4 2.77 -0.77 -9.44
N GLY A 5 2.37 0.50 -9.61
CA GLY A 5 2.29 1.49 -8.53
C GLY A 5 1.22 1.19 -7.50
N THR A 6 0.10 0.56 -7.89
CA THR A 6 -0.89 0.05 -6.92
C THR A 6 -0.36 -1.14 -6.13
N THR A 7 0.46 -1.99 -6.74
CA THR A 7 0.99 -3.20 -6.10
C THR A 7 2.19 -2.91 -5.19
N ILE A 8 3.07 -1.99 -5.61
CA ILE A 8 4.27 -1.61 -4.88
C ILE A 8 4.13 -0.13 -4.52
N SER A 9 3.20 0.14 -3.60
CA SER A 9 2.97 1.50 -3.11
C SER A 9 4.07 1.91 -2.12
N PRO A 10 4.68 3.10 -2.26
CA PRO A 10 5.82 3.53 -1.43
C PRO A 10 5.55 3.48 0.07
N TYR A 11 4.32 3.80 0.50
CA TYR A 11 3.95 3.82 1.91
C TYR A 11 4.06 2.44 2.56
N LEU A 12 3.89 1.34 1.80
CA LEU A 12 3.95 -0.02 2.34
C LEU A 12 5.32 -0.33 2.95
N PHE A 13 6.40 0.19 2.37
CA PHE A 13 7.76 -0.01 2.90
C PHE A 13 7.94 0.58 4.30
N PHE A 14 7.35 1.77 4.54
CA PHE A 14 7.40 2.43 5.83
C PHE A 14 6.41 1.81 6.81
N TRP A 15 5.16 1.63 6.37
CA TRP A 15 4.10 1.05 7.20
C TRP A 15 4.46 -0.34 7.71
N GLN A 16 4.93 -1.25 6.86
CA GLN A 16 5.29 -2.60 7.29
C GLN A 16 6.46 -2.58 8.29
N ALA A 17 7.44 -1.70 8.10
CA ALA A 17 8.56 -1.58 9.03
C ALA A 17 8.10 -1.01 10.40
N GLU A 18 7.22 -0.01 10.38
CA GLU A 18 6.63 0.58 11.60
C GLU A 18 5.73 -0.41 12.33
N GLU A 19 4.94 -1.20 11.59
CA GLU A 19 4.07 -2.23 12.14
C GLU A 19 4.89 -3.28 12.90
N GLU A 20 6.01 -3.75 12.32
CA GLU A 20 6.93 -4.67 13.01
C GLU A 20 7.58 -4.03 14.24
N VAL A 21 7.91 -2.73 14.19
CA VAL A 21 8.44 -2.00 15.36
C VAL A 21 7.38 -1.90 16.47
N GLU A 22 6.11 -1.68 16.13
CA GLU A 22 5.02 -1.64 17.10
C GLU A 22 4.72 -3.04 17.67
N ASP A 23 4.71 -4.08 16.83
CA ASP A 23 4.58 -5.49 17.22
C ASP A 23 5.63 -5.89 18.28
N VAL A 24 6.88 -5.44 18.11
CA VAL A 24 7.97 -5.66 19.08
C VAL A 24 7.72 -4.94 20.41
N LYS A 25 7.08 -3.77 20.41
CA LYS A 25 6.74 -3.03 21.66
C LYS A 25 5.57 -3.67 22.39
N GLU A 26 4.58 -4.19 21.66
CA GLU A 26 3.37 -4.75 22.24
C GLU A 26 3.59 -6.18 22.77
N ARG A 27 4.48 -6.96 22.14
CA ARG A 27 4.77 -8.34 22.53
C ARG A 27 5.82 -8.39 23.65
N PRO A 28 5.49 -8.89 24.86
CA PRO A 28 6.40 -8.85 26.02
C PRO A 28 7.74 -9.59 25.83
N LYS A 29 7.78 -10.58 24.94
CA LYS A 29 8.96 -11.42 24.68
C LYS A 29 9.75 -10.99 23.44
N ALA A 30 9.18 -10.16 22.58
CA ALA A 30 9.82 -9.72 21.36
C ALA A 30 10.90 -8.68 21.69
N LYS A 31 12.05 -8.78 21.00
CA LYS A 31 13.15 -7.82 21.14
C LYS A 31 13.70 -7.48 19.77
N PRO A 32 14.30 -6.29 19.59
CA PRO A 32 15.01 -5.97 18.36
C PRO A 32 16.03 -7.05 18.02
N LEU A 33 16.05 -7.52 16.77
CA LEU A 33 16.85 -8.69 16.35
C LEU A 33 18.36 -8.49 16.57
N LEU A 34 18.86 -7.25 16.52
CA LEU A 34 20.25 -6.93 16.87
C LEU A 34 20.61 -7.25 18.33
N ARG A 35 19.62 -7.32 19.23
CA ARG A 35 19.79 -7.64 20.66
C ARG A 35 19.41 -9.09 21.01
N ALA A 36 18.61 -9.73 20.17
CA ALA A 36 18.12 -11.09 20.36
C ALA A 36 18.15 -11.86 19.03
N PRO A 37 19.34 -12.12 18.47
CA PRO A 37 19.49 -12.73 17.15
C PRO A 37 18.87 -14.14 17.06
N GLU A 38 18.71 -14.83 18.19
CA GLU A 38 18.03 -16.12 18.31
C GLU A 38 16.54 -16.06 17.89
N GLN A 39 15.92 -14.88 17.94
CA GLN A 39 14.53 -14.68 17.51
C GLN A 39 14.40 -14.49 15.99
N ALA A 40 15.50 -14.31 15.25
CA ALA A 40 15.43 -13.94 13.84
C ALA A 40 14.82 -15.01 12.94
N ALA A 41 15.16 -16.28 13.14
CA ALA A 41 14.62 -17.37 12.33
C ALA A 41 13.09 -17.50 12.42
N PRO A 42 12.47 -17.59 13.62
CA PRO A 42 11.01 -17.65 13.73
C PRO A 42 10.32 -16.37 13.26
N GLU A 43 10.90 -15.18 13.52
CA GLU A 43 10.29 -13.92 13.06
C GLU A 43 10.35 -13.77 11.54
N PHE A 44 11.46 -14.10 10.88
CA PHE A 44 11.52 -14.10 9.42
C PHE A 44 10.57 -15.11 8.78
N HIS A 45 10.33 -16.25 9.43
CA HIS A 45 9.33 -17.21 8.97
C HIS A 45 7.91 -16.64 9.09
N ARG A 46 7.58 -16.01 10.23
CA ARG A 46 6.29 -15.34 10.46
C ARG A 46 6.02 -14.27 9.41
N ILE A 47 6.95 -13.32 9.25
CA ILE A 47 6.83 -12.20 8.31
C ILE A 47 6.67 -12.72 6.87
N ARG A 48 7.45 -13.74 6.49
CA ARG A 48 7.38 -14.34 5.15
C ARG A 48 6.03 -15.01 4.90
N MET A 49 5.53 -15.77 5.86
CA MET A 49 4.24 -16.46 5.73
C MET A 49 3.09 -15.45 5.63
N ASP A 50 3.09 -14.43 6.48
CA ASP A 50 2.12 -13.35 6.44
C ASP A 50 2.13 -12.63 5.08
N THR A 51 3.32 -12.23 4.63
CA THR A 51 3.51 -11.58 3.33
C THR A 51 3.03 -12.46 2.17
N TYR A 52 3.37 -13.76 2.16
CA TYR A 52 2.93 -14.66 1.09
C TYR A 52 1.44 -14.91 1.08
N ILE A 53 0.81 -15.09 2.24
CA ILE A 53 -0.64 -15.29 2.34
C ILE A 53 -1.36 -14.01 1.89
N GLY A 54 -0.91 -12.84 2.37
CA GLY A 54 -1.44 -11.54 1.98
C GLY A 54 -1.31 -11.29 0.47
N MET A 55 -0.13 -11.55 -0.10
CA MET A 55 0.10 -11.41 -1.55
C MET A 55 -0.74 -12.40 -2.35
N ALA A 56 -0.86 -13.67 -1.93
CA ALA A 56 -1.66 -14.66 -2.63
C ALA A 56 -3.14 -14.25 -2.68
N PHE A 57 -3.71 -13.82 -1.54
CA PHE A 57 -5.07 -13.34 -1.48
C PHE A 57 -5.28 -12.08 -2.33
N SER A 58 -4.36 -11.11 -2.24
CA SER A 58 -4.40 -9.88 -3.05
C SER A 58 -4.36 -10.17 -4.55
N ASN A 59 -3.48 -11.06 -5.01
CA ASN A 59 -3.38 -11.43 -6.42
C ASN A 59 -4.61 -12.20 -6.90
N LEU A 60 -5.19 -13.05 -6.05
CA LEU A 60 -6.43 -13.75 -6.36
C LEU A 60 -7.59 -12.76 -6.57
N VAL A 61 -7.74 -11.77 -5.69
CA VAL A 61 -8.75 -10.71 -5.86
C VAL A 61 -8.49 -9.90 -7.13
N ALA A 62 -7.24 -9.51 -7.41
CA ALA A 62 -6.89 -8.78 -8.62
C ALA A 62 -7.23 -9.59 -9.89
N LEU A 63 -6.96 -10.89 -9.89
CA LEU A 63 -7.31 -11.80 -10.99
C LEU A 63 -8.83 -11.82 -11.23
N PHE A 64 -9.64 -11.95 -10.17
CA PHE A 64 -11.10 -11.90 -10.31
C PHE A 64 -11.58 -10.56 -10.86
N ILE A 65 -11.01 -9.43 -10.41
CA ILE A 65 -11.36 -8.10 -10.95
C ILE A 65 -11.06 -8.03 -12.45
N ILE A 66 -9.89 -8.50 -12.89
CA ILE A 66 -9.49 -8.51 -14.30
C ILE A 66 -10.43 -9.39 -15.12
N ILE A 67 -10.70 -10.62 -14.67
CA ILE A 67 -11.58 -11.56 -15.38
C ILE A 67 -13.01 -11.01 -15.47
N THR A 68 -13.56 -10.53 -14.35
CA THR A 68 -14.92 -9.98 -14.31
C THR A 68 -15.02 -8.76 -15.22
N THR A 69 -14.11 -7.78 -15.12
CA THR A 69 -14.15 -6.59 -15.99
C THR A 69 -13.96 -6.93 -17.47
N ALA A 70 -13.11 -7.90 -17.80
CA ALA A 70 -12.95 -8.36 -19.18
C ALA A 70 -14.21 -9.05 -19.71
N ALA A 71 -14.79 -10.00 -18.95
CA ALA A 71 -15.95 -10.76 -19.37
C ALA A 71 -17.25 -9.94 -19.43
N THR A 72 -17.28 -8.77 -18.79
CA THR A 72 -18.51 -7.97 -18.65
C THR A 72 -18.39 -6.62 -19.34
N LEU A 73 -17.45 -5.76 -18.95
CA LEU A 73 -17.31 -4.43 -19.54
C LEU A 73 -16.69 -4.52 -20.93
N ASN A 74 -15.53 -5.18 -21.05
CA ASN A 74 -14.82 -5.26 -22.32
C ASN A 74 -15.62 -6.04 -23.38
N ALA A 75 -16.27 -7.14 -22.98
CA ALA A 75 -17.17 -7.90 -23.85
C ALA A 75 -18.38 -7.09 -24.36
N ASN A 76 -18.84 -6.08 -23.61
CA ASN A 76 -19.89 -5.15 -24.02
C ASN A 76 -19.34 -3.87 -24.69
N GLY A 77 -18.05 -3.84 -25.06
CA GLY A 77 -17.42 -2.70 -25.73
C GLY A 77 -17.09 -1.51 -24.83
N ILE A 78 -17.29 -1.62 -23.52
CA ILE A 78 -16.95 -0.58 -22.54
C ILE A 78 -15.47 -0.71 -22.19
N THR A 79 -14.65 0.17 -22.75
CA THR A 79 -13.19 0.20 -22.55
C THR A 79 -12.74 1.35 -21.65
N GLU A 80 -13.58 2.36 -21.45
CA GLU A 80 -13.30 3.52 -20.61
C GLU A 80 -14.32 3.60 -19.47
N ILE A 81 -13.83 3.48 -18.23
CA ILE A 81 -14.65 3.59 -17.02
C ILE A 81 -14.55 5.02 -16.51
N GLN A 82 -15.64 5.77 -16.58
CA GLN A 82 -15.71 7.16 -16.15
C GLN A 82 -16.41 7.32 -14.79
N THR A 83 -17.19 6.32 -14.35
CA THR A 83 -17.92 6.39 -13.08
C THR A 83 -17.88 5.08 -12.29
N SER A 84 -18.00 5.18 -10.96
CA SER A 84 -18.10 4.01 -10.08
C SER A 84 -19.34 3.17 -10.38
N ALA A 85 -20.40 3.79 -10.92
CA ALA A 85 -21.60 3.07 -11.35
C ALA A 85 -21.32 2.12 -12.51
N GLN A 86 -20.50 2.54 -13.49
CA GLN A 86 -20.06 1.67 -14.59
C GLN A 86 -19.18 0.52 -14.09
N ALA A 87 -18.32 0.76 -13.10
CA ALA A 87 -17.55 -0.31 -12.49
C ALA A 87 -18.46 -1.35 -11.80
N ALA A 88 -19.58 -0.92 -11.19
CA ALA A 88 -20.55 -1.82 -10.59
C ALA A 88 -21.28 -2.70 -11.63
N GLU A 89 -21.46 -2.22 -12.87
CA GLU A 89 -22.07 -3.01 -13.94
C GLU A 89 -21.26 -4.26 -14.28
N ALA A 90 -19.96 -4.27 -13.98
CA ALA A 90 -19.13 -5.45 -14.16
C ALA A 90 -19.61 -6.65 -13.31
N LEU A 91 -20.27 -6.40 -12.19
CA LEU A 91 -20.82 -7.45 -11.32
C LEU A 91 -22.24 -7.88 -11.72
N ARG A 92 -22.87 -7.22 -12.69
CA ARG A 92 -24.27 -7.47 -13.08
C ARG A 92 -24.55 -8.92 -13.51
N PRO A 93 -23.65 -9.61 -14.24
CA PRO A 93 -23.89 -11.01 -14.61
C PRO A 93 -23.83 -12.00 -13.43
N ILE A 94 -23.17 -11.63 -12.33
CA ILE A 94 -23.00 -12.49 -11.15
C ILE A 94 -24.05 -12.15 -10.08
N ALA A 95 -24.24 -10.87 -9.79
CA ALA A 95 -25.09 -10.37 -8.71
C ALA A 95 -26.46 -9.84 -9.19
N GLY A 96 -26.70 -9.78 -10.50
CA GLY A 96 -27.97 -9.33 -11.08
C GLY A 96 -28.36 -7.93 -10.59
N PRO A 97 -29.61 -7.73 -10.13
CA PRO A 97 -30.07 -6.45 -9.58
C PRO A 97 -29.28 -5.96 -8.36
N PHE A 98 -28.60 -6.86 -7.63
CA PHE A 98 -27.84 -6.53 -6.44
C PHE A 98 -26.40 -6.09 -6.74
N ALA A 99 -25.98 -6.06 -8.00
CA ALA A 99 -24.61 -5.70 -8.37
C ALA A 99 -24.16 -4.36 -7.79
N PHE A 100 -25.01 -3.33 -7.86
CA PHE A 100 -24.71 -2.03 -7.26
C PHE A 100 -24.58 -2.11 -5.73
N PHE A 101 -25.44 -2.88 -5.07
CA PHE A 101 -25.38 -3.06 -3.61
C PHE A 101 -24.11 -3.79 -3.16
N VAL A 102 -23.76 -4.89 -3.84
CA VAL A 102 -22.54 -5.66 -3.58
C VAL A 102 -21.30 -4.81 -3.85
N PHE A 103 -21.28 -4.05 -4.94
CA PHE A 103 -20.18 -3.15 -5.28
C PHE A 103 -20.02 -2.03 -4.24
N ALA A 104 -21.12 -1.40 -3.84
CA ALA A 104 -21.11 -0.35 -2.83
C ALA A 104 -20.62 -0.89 -1.48
N LEU A 105 -21.09 -2.06 -1.06
CA LEU A 105 -20.63 -2.72 0.16
C LEU A 105 -19.12 -3.03 0.08
N GLY A 106 -18.63 -3.47 -1.08
CA GLY A 106 -17.21 -3.70 -1.33
C GLY A 106 -16.36 -2.43 -1.24
N ILE A 107 -16.77 -1.35 -1.90
CA ILE A 107 -16.07 -0.05 -1.82
C ILE A 107 -16.07 0.51 -0.40
N ILE A 108 -17.21 0.46 0.29
CA ILE A 108 -17.31 0.97 1.67
C ILE A 108 -16.44 0.13 2.59
N GLY A 109 -16.49 -1.21 2.48
CA GLY A 109 -15.70 -2.11 3.31
C GLY A 109 -14.20 -1.94 3.09
N THR A 110 -13.75 -1.88 1.83
CA THR A 110 -12.34 -1.65 1.49
C THR A 110 -11.87 -0.26 1.92
N GLY A 111 -12.69 0.77 1.75
CA GLY A 111 -12.40 2.13 2.24
C GLY A 111 -12.24 2.18 3.75
N LEU A 112 -13.13 1.51 4.51
CA LEU A 112 -13.06 1.49 5.97
C LEU A 112 -11.79 0.80 6.50
N LEU A 113 -11.28 -0.19 5.78
CA LEU A 113 -10.02 -0.88 6.11
C LEU A 113 -8.79 -0.08 5.65
N ALA A 114 -8.84 0.55 4.48
CA ALA A 114 -7.71 1.26 3.89
C ALA A 114 -7.46 2.63 4.53
N LEU A 115 -8.52 3.37 4.89
CA LEU A 115 -8.41 4.72 5.43
C LEU A 115 -7.56 4.78 6.71
N PRO A 116 -7.73 3.91 7.72
CA PRO A 116 -6.88 3.93 8.91
C PRO A 116 -5.41 3.67 8.62
N VAL A 117 -5.09 2.77 7.68
CA VAL A 117 -3.71 2.41 7.31
C VAL A 117 -3.04 3.57 6.55
N LEU A 118 -3.74 4.16 5.59
CA LEU A 118 -3.22 5.30 4.81
C LEU A 118 -3.09 6.57 5.66
N ALA A 119 -4.09 6.86 6.49
CA ALA A 119 -4.04 8.00 7.40
C ALA A 119 -2.99 7.79 8.49
N GLY A 120 -2.89 6.56 9.02
CA GLY A 120 -1.86 6.14 9.95
C GLY A 120 -0.47 6.37 9.37
N SER A 121 -0.13 5.71 8.26
CA SER A 121 1.18 5.85 7.60
C SER A 121 1.54 7.31 7.27
N SER A 122 0.58 8.11 6.80
CA SER A 122 0.80 9.54 6.55
C SER A 122 1.10 10.31 7.84
N ALA A 123 0.35 10.04 8.91
CA ALA A 123 0.54 10.68 10.20
C ALA A 123 1.84 10.21 10.89
N TYR A 124 2.27 8.97 10.67
CA TYR A 124 3.56 8.47 11.12
C TYR A 124 4.71 9.17 10.40
N ALA A 125 4.69 9.20 9.07
CA ALA A 125 5.70 9.86 8.26
C ALA A 125 5.85 11.36 8.61
N LEU A 126 4.72 12.09 8.77
CA LEU A 126 4.74 13.48 9.21
C LEU A 126 5.25 13.60 10.65
N GLY A 127 4.77 12.73 11.54
CA GLY A 127 5.17 12.73 12.94
C GLY A 127 6.68 12.54 13.12
N GLU A 128 7.29 11.58 12.42
CA GLU A 128 8.73 11.34 12.48
C GLU A 128 9.53 12.48 11.85
N THR A 129 9.08 12.99 10.70
CA THR A 129 9.75 14.11 10.00
C THR A 129 9.80 15.38 10.88
N PHE A 130 8.73 15.65 11.63
CA PHE A 130 8.65 16.82 12.52
C PHE A 130 9.05 16.53 13.98
N GLY A 131 9.52 15.32 14.29
CA GLY A 131 9.95 14.92 15.64
C GLY A 131 8.82 14.88 16.68
N TRP A 132 7.58 14.67 16.24
CA TRP A 132 6.41 14.56 17.12
C TRP A 132 6.32 13.19 17.78
N HIS A 133 5.56 13.11 18.88
CA HIS A 133 5.28 11.84 19.53
C HIS A 133 4.25 11.04 18.72
N VAL A 134 4.68 9.92 18.14
CA VAL A 134 3.89 9.08 17.24
C VAL A 134 3.39 7.80 17.93
N GLY A 135 2.23 7.27 17.51
CA GLY A 135 1.71 5.97 17.96
C GLY A 135 0.19 5.89 18.04
N LEU A 136 -0.42 4.92 17.35
CA LEU A 136 -1.85 4.58 17.44
C LEU A 136 -2.27 4.06 18.82
N SER A 137 -1.33 3.44 19.55
CA SER A 137 -1.49 2.92 20.91
C SER A 137 -1.45 4.03 21.99
N ARG A 138 -1.12 5.28 21.63
CA ARG A 138 -1.06 6.41 22.58
C ARG A 138 -2.42 7.08 22.72
N LYS A 139 -2.80 7.39 23.97
CA LYS A 139 -4.02 8.17 24.28
C LYS A 139 -4.06 9.46 23.45
N ALA A 140 -5.19 9.73 22.78
CA ALA A 140 -5.41 10.88 21.90
C ALA A 140 -5.01 12.25 22.49
N GLY A 141 -5.01 12.38 23.82
CA GLY A 141 -4.55 13.58 24.52
C GLY A 141 -3.03 13.85 24.47
N ARG A 142 -2.18 12.85 24.18
CA ARG A 142 -0.70 12.98 24.10
C ARG A 142 -0.14 13.00 22.69
N ALA A 143 -0.92 12.59 21.69
CA ALA A 143 -0.54 12.57 20.27
C ALA A 143 -1.48 13.47 19.43
N LYS A 144 -1.80 14.67 19.94
CA LYS A 144 -2.78 15.59 19.32
C LYS A 144 -2.43 15.93 17.87
N ALA A 145 -1.14 16.11 17.56
CA ALA A 145 -0.67 16.40 16.20
C ALA A 145 -0.87 15.21 15.23
N PHE A 146 -0.72 13.98 15.71
CA PHE A 146 -0.94 12.75 14.93
C PHE A 146 -2.42 12.58 14.57
N TYR A 147 -3.32 12.69 15.56
CA TYR A 147 -4.77 12.62 15.30
C TYR A 147 -5.30 13.82 14.50
N ALA A 148 -4.70 15.00 14.67
CA ALA A 148 -5.02 16.17 13.85
C ALA A 148 -4.61 15.96 12.38
N ALA A 149 -3.45 15.35 12.11
CA ALA A 149 -3.03 15.03 10.75
C ALA A 149 -4.01 14.05 10.06
N ILE A 150 -4.48 13.02 10.79
CA ILE A 150 -5.51 12.10 10.31
C ILE A 150 -6.82 12.86 10.00
N ALA A 151 -7.30 13.68 10.94
CA ALA A 151 -8.54 14.44 10.76
C ALA A 151 -8.47 15.42 9.58
N VAL A 152 -7.34 16.13 9.42
CA VAL A 152 -7.11 17.04 8.29
C VAL A 152 -7.04 16.26 6.98
N ALA A 153 -6.32 15.14 6.92
CA ALA A 153 -6.26 14.31 5.73
C ALA A 153 -7.65 13.79 5.31
N THR A 154 -8.47 13.35 6.27
CA THR A 154 -9.86 12.94 6.02
C THR A 154 -10.71 14.12 5.53
N LEU A 155 -10.62 15.28 6.17
CA LEU A 155 -11.38 16.47 5.76
C LEU A 155 -10.99 16.95 4.35
N VAL A 156 -9.70 16.92 4.02
CA VAL A 156 -9.21 17.24 2.68
C VAL A 156 -9.74 16.22 1.66
N GLY A 157 -9.69 14.92 1.96
CA GLY A 157 -10.27 13.88 1.12
C GLY A 157 -11.76 14.07 0.85
N VAL A 158 -12.52 14.44 1.88
CA VAL A 158 -13.95 14.78 1.75
C VAL A 158 -14.14 16.06 0.93
N ALA A 159 -13.33 17.10 1.17
CA ALA A 159 -13.39 18.36 0.43
C ALA A 159 -13.11 18.16 -1.07
N LEU A 160 -12.19 17.26 -1.42
CA LEU A 160 -11.88 16.92 -2.82
C LEU A 160 -13.08 16.33 -3.57
N ASN A 161 -14.02 15.67 -2.88
CA ASN A 161 -15.27 15.17 -3.49
C ASN A 161 -16.21 16.31 -3.92
N PHE A 162 -16.07 17.51 -3.34
CA PHE A 162 -16.84 18.69 -3.75
C PHE A 162 -16.14 19.49 -4.86
N GLY A 163 -14.93 19.09 -5.27
CA GLY A 163 -14.21 19.69 -6.39
C GLY A 163 -14.66 19.11 -7.74
N ALA A 164 -14.19 19.71 -8.83
CA ALA A 164 -14.45 19.26 -10.20
C ALA A 164 -13.53 18.09 -10.66
N ILE A 165 -12.82 17.46 -9.73
CA ILE A 165 -11.87 16.38 -10.05
C ILE A 165 -12.62 15.06 -10.08
N ASP A 166 -12.60 14.40 -11.24
CA ASP A 166 -13.12 13.04 -11.39
C ASP A 166 -12.38 12.07 -10.45
N PRO A 167 -13.07 11.43 -9.48
CA PRO A 167 -12.44 10.54 -8.51
C PRO A 167 -11.74 9.34 -9.16
N ILE A 168 -12.23 8.85 -10.31
CA ILE A 168 -11.59 7.74 -11.01
C ILE A 168 -10.26 8.19 -11.61
N LYS A 169 -10.23 9.40 -12.21
CA LYS A 169 -8.98 9.97 -12.72
C LYS A 169 -8.00 10.27 -11.59
N ALA A 170 -8.49 10.79 -10.46
CA ALA A 170 -7.65 11.02 -9.28
C ALA A 170 -7.05 9.71 -8.75
N LEU A 171 -7.84 8.64 -8.67
CA LEU A 171 -7.38 7.31 -8.27
C LEU A 171 -6.30 6.77 -9.22
N PHE A 172 -6.52 6.91 -10.53
CA PHE A 172 -5.55 6.49 -11.56
C PHE A 172 -4.24 7.28 -11.45
N TRP A 173 -4.30 8.60 -11.37
CA TRP A 173 -3.11 9.45 -11.23
C TRP A 173 -2.38 9.21 -9.92
N SER A 174 -3.09 8.97 -8.82
CA SER A 174 -2.49 8.57 -7.56
C SER A 174 -1.69 7.27 -7.70
N ALA A 175 -2.21 6.27 -8.41
CA ALA A 175 -1.50 5.03 -8.69
C ALA A 175 -0.24 5.24 -9.55
N VAL A 176 -0.32 6.14 -10.53
CA VAL A 176 0.84 6.52 -11.36
C VAL A 176 1.93 7.17 -10.51
N ILE A 177 1.56 8.15 -9.67
CA ILE A 177 2.49 8.84 -8.76
C ILE A 177 3.13 7.82 -7.81
N ASN A 178 2.35 6.90 -7.24
CA ASN A 178 2.89 5.83 -6.39
C ASN A 178 3.96 5.01 -7.13
N GLY A 179 3.72 4.65 -8.40
CA GLY A 179 4.69 3.90 -9.21
C GLY A 179 5.99 4.67 -9.46
N VAL A 180 5.90 5.98 -9.69
CA VAL A 180 7.10 6.83 -9.88
C VAL A 180 7.87 7.00 -8.57
N VAL A 181 7.17 7.30 -7.47
CA VAL A 181 7.78 7.50 -6.13
C VAL A 181 8.33 6.19 -5.56
N ALA A 182 7.80 5.03 -5.98
CA ALA A 182 8.30 3.74 -5.53
C ALA A 182 9.76 3.51 -5.93
N VAL A 183 10.21 4.02 -7.08
CA VAL A 183 11.58 3.83 -7.58
C VAL A 183 12.63 4.35 -6.60
N PRO A 184 12.66 5.65 -6.21
CA PRO A 184 13.65 6.14 -5.26
C PRO A 184 13.53 5.45 -3.90
N VAL A 185 12.30 5.20 -3.41
CA VAL A 185 12.09 4.51 -2.12
C VAL A 185 12.68 3.09 -2.15
N MET A 186 12.44 2.32 -3.21
CA MET A 186 13.04 1.00 -3.39
C MET A 186 14.57 1.05 -3.43
N VAL A 187 15.15 2.05 -4.13
CA VAL A 187 16.60 2.25 -4.16
C VAL A 187 17.15 2.50 -2.74
N PHE A 188 16.52 3.39 -1.97
CA PHE A 188 16.90 3.64 -0.58
C PHE A 188 16.79 2.38 0.27
N MET A 189 15.69 1.63 0.15
CA MET A 189 15.49 0.38 0.89
C MET A 189 16.54 -0.68 0.55
N MET A 190 16.92 -0.80 -0.73
CA MET A 190 17.97 -1.73 -1.16
C MET A 190 19.34 -1.36 -0.60
N HIS A 191 19.66 -0.07 -0.55
CA HIS A 191 20.88 0.43 0.08
C HIS A 191 20.88 0.18 1.59
N LEU A 192 19.81 0.56 2.28
CA LEU A 192 19.67 0.41 3.74
C LEU A 192 19.75 -1.07 4.15
N SER A 193 19.02 -1.94 3.45
CA SER A 193 18.97 -3.38 3.72
C SER A 193 20.28 -4.11 3.37
N SER A 194 21.17 -3.45 2.61
CA SER A 194 22.52 -3.94 2.32
C SER A 194 23.59 -3.36 3.24
N HIS A 195 23.26 -2.39 4.10
CA HIS A 195 24.24 -1.65 4.88
C HIS A 195 24.46 -2.30 6.26
N ARG A 196 25.70 -2.73 6.54
CA ARG A 196 26.03 -3.43 7.80
C ARG A 196 25.74 -2.61 9.05
N ALA A 197 25.92 -1.28 8.99
CA ALA A 197 25.66 -0.42 10.14
C ALA A 197 24.17 -0.39 10.54
N ALA A 198 23.26 -0.58 9.59
CA ALA A 198 21.81 -0.60 9.84
C ALA A 198 21.30 -2.03 10.16
N MET A 199 21.76 -3.03 9.39
CA MET A 199 21.22 -4.40 9.45
C MET A 199 22.05 -5.37 10.31
N GLY A 200 23.26 -5.00 10.73
CA GLY A 200 24.19 -5.90 11.41
C GLY A 200 24.52 -7.12 10.54
N ASP A 201 24.32 -8.31 11.10
CA ASP A 201 24.53 -9.59 10.41
C ASP A 201 23.29 -10.06 9.62
N PHE A 202 22.17 -9.33 9.66
CA PHE A 202 20.93 -9.64 8.95
C PHE A 202 20.83 -8.98 7.56
N GLN A 203 21.95 -8.84 6.88
CA GLN A 203 21.98 -8.25 5.53
C GLN A 203 21.27 -9.14 4.52
N LEU A 204 20.81 -8.52 3.42
CA LEU A 204 20.22 -9.25 2.30
C LEU A 204 21.19 -10.31 1.75
N PRO A 205 20.78 -11.59 1.66
CA PRO A 205 21.56 -12.60 0.96
C PRO A 205 21.64 -12.24 -0.53
N LEU A 206 22.71 -12.69 -1.19
CA LEU A 206 23.03 -12.26 -2.56
C LEU A 206 21.87 -12.49 -3.55
N GLY A 207 21.16 -13.61 -3.44
CA GLY A 207 20.01 -13.91 -4.29
C GLY A 207 18.82 -12.97 -4.08
N LEU A 208 18.54 -12.55 -2.84
CA LEU A 208 17.45 -11.61 -2.57
C LEU A 208 17.86 -10.19 -2.99
N LYS A 209 19.15 -9.87 -2.85
CA LYS A 209 19.72 -8.60 -3.32
C LYS A 209 19.59 -8.46 -4.84
N THR A 210 19.91 -9.49 -5.62
CA THR A 210 19.77 -9.44 -7.08
C THR A 210 18.31 -9.33 -7.51
N VAL A 211 17.41 -10.11 -6.92
CA VAL A 211 15.97 -10.02 -7.20
C VAL A 211 15.41 -8.63 -6.84
N GLY A 212 15.81 -8.06 -5.69
CA GLY A 212 15.38 -6.72 -5.28
C GLY A 212 15.84 -5.62 -6.25
N TRP A 213 17.09 -5.68 -6.71
CA TRP A 213 17.58 -4.74 -7.73
C TRP A 213 16.92 -4.94 -9.09
N LEU A 214 16.64 -6.18 -9.51
CA LEU A 214 15.88 -6.47 -10.73
C LEU A 214 14.44 -5.94 -10.67
N ALA A 215 13.77 -6.07 -9.52
CA ALA A 215 12.45 -5.51 -9.30
C ALA A 215 12.48 -3.97 -9.35
N THR A 216 13.49 -3.36 -8.71
CA THR A 216 13.71 -1.90 -8.73
C THR A 216 13.97 -1.40 -10.14
N ALA A 217 14.81 -2.10 -10.91
CA ALA A 217 15.09 -1.75 -12.31
C ALA A 217 13.86 -1.90 -13.21
N SER A 218 13.05 -2.94 -13.01
CA SER A 218 11.78 -3.13 -13.72
C SER A 218 10.79 -2.01 -13.43
N MET A 219 10.67 -1.58 -12.17
CA MET A 219 9.85 -0.43 -11.80
C MET A 219 10.36 0.87 -12.43
N ALA A 220 11.68 1.09 -12.38
CA ALA A 220 12.31 2.27 -12.98
C ALA A 220 12.07 2.30 -14.50
N ALA A 221 12.23 1.17 -15.19
CA ALA A 221 11.94 1.05 -16.62
C ALA A 221 10.46 1.36 -16.92
N ALA A 222 9.53 0.88 -16.10
CA ALA A 222 8.12 1.19 -16.25
C ALA A 222 7.87 2.70 -16.07
N ALA A 223 8.43 3.31 -15.03
CA ALA A 223 8.30 4.75 -14.75
C ALA A 223 8.89 5.61 -15.89
N ILE A 224 10.09 5.28 -16.37
CA ILE A 224 10.73 5.95 -17.51
C ILE A 224 9.90 5.78 -18.78
N GLY A 225 9.38 4.57 -19.03
CA GLY A 225 8.52 4.29 -20.18
C GLY A 225 7.28 5.18 -20.21
N LEU A 226 6.67 5.45 -19.05
CA LEU A 226 5.56 6.40 -18.95
C LEU A 226 5.98 7.80 -19.38
N PHE A 227 7.10 8.33 -18.89
CA PHE A 227 7.59 9.66 -19.29
C PHE A 227 8.05 9.72 -20.76
N ALA A 228 8.46 8.60 -21.35
CA ALA A 228 8.92 8.54 -22.74
C ALA A 228 7.78 8.36 -23.77
N THR A 229 6.61 7.89 -23.33
CA THR A 229 5.43 7.68 -24.19
C THR A 229 4.35 8.75 -24.00
N TRP A 230 4.59 9.72 -23.12
CA TRP A 230 3.74 10.88 -22.89
C TRP A 230 4.26 12.13 -23.59
#